data_AF-A0AA50CHX8-F1
#
_entry.id   AF-A0AA50CHX8-F1
#
_cell.length_a   1.000
_cell.length_b   1.000
_cell.length_c   1.000
_cell.angle_alpha   90.00
_cell.angle_beta   90.00
_cell.angle_gamma   90.00
#
_symmetry.space_group_name_H-M   'P 1'
#
loop_
_entity.id
_entity.type
_entity.pdbx_description
1 polymer ?
#
loop_
_entity_poly.entity_id
_entity_poly.type
_entity_poly.pdbx_seq_one_letter_code
_entity_poly.pdbx_strand_id
1 'polypeptide(L)'
;MKHLQLPSERRVEQTLYLFDRNPPDAGRCLSHLYEIFSRYRPNWGWCRQCFTPEEEARTRDAGDPRRATLESFAQIYFEHPNCSGGRDTFLHWLPRGLELTFLNFENDYFPMEGAMRLGLWRWPKEEQDGLRALFCSVASNWFDGGDPAPFERVTRKSGRDMDSYISARIVEALLMLRVDPFDLFSWLARANSTRARAVLVDLTIHEHLVDEAAYYVLDDATDEPLLRNGIGALDRLALDALRRIVTDGRLMRLWAWADREDRALARRIEDTEPLRMRRAFRLTATERQRDHAIIRAALA
;
A
#
# COMPACT_ATOMS: atom_id res chain seq x y z
N MET A 1 -51.75 0.79 13.81
CA MET A 1 -50.55 1.53 14.24
C MET A 1 -49.46 1.32 13.20
N LYS A 2 -49.08 2.37 12.47
CA LYS A 2 -48.00 2.31 11.48
C LYS A 2 -46.67 2.34 12.23
N HIS A 3 -45.86 1.29 12.11
CA HIS A 3 -44.48 1.30 12.57
C HIS A 3 -43.69 2.27 11.69
N LEU A 4 -43.29 3.40 12.29
CA LEU A 4 -42.26 4.27 11.75
C LEU A 4 -40.96 3.48 11.74
N GLN A 5 -40.51 3.07 10.55
CA GLN A 5 -39.12 2.68 10.33
C GLN A 5 -38.25 3.91 10.62
N LEU A 6 -37.45 3.82 11.67
CA LEU A 6 -36.33 4.74 11.88
C LEU A 6 -35.40 4.65 10.66
N PRO A 7 -34.98 5.77 10.06
CA PRO A 7 -33.98 5.76 9.01
C PRO A 7 -32.74 5.05 9.56
N SER A 8 -32.31 3.99 8.89
CA SER A 8 -31.03 3.36 9.15
C SER A 8 -29.97 4.45 9.23
N GLU A 9 -29.26 4.54 10.35
CA GLU A 9 -28.03 5.30 10.45
C GLU A 9 -27.17 4.90 9.25
N ARG A 10 -27.11 5.77 8.23
CA ARG A 10 -26.06 5.70 7.21
C ARG A 10 -24.77 5.84 8.01
N ARG A 11 -24.15 4.72 8.37
CA ARG A 11 -22.79 4.71 8.89
C ARG A 11 -21.99 5.51 7.89
N VAL A 12 -21.57 6.71 8.28
CA VAL A 12 -20.70 7.54 7.46
C VAL A 12 -19.49 6.67 7.20
N GLU A 13 -19.32 6.26 5.95
CA GLU A 13 -18.22 5.38 5.58
C GLU A 13 -16.92 6.09 5.96
N GLN A 14 -16.11 5.42 6.79
CA GLN A 14 -14.86 5.99 7.26
C GLN A 14 -13.98 6.28 6.04
N THR A 15 -13.61 7.56 5.88
CA THR A 15 -12.81 8.03 4.75
C THR A 15 -11.37 7.53 4.88
N LEU A 16 -10.80 7.70 6.08
CA LEU A 16 -9.50 7.17 6.49
C LEU A 16 -9.68 6.28 7.73
N TYR A 17 -8.80 5.29 7.87
CA TYR A 17 -8.82 4.28 8.92
C TYR A 17 -7.63 4.46 9.86
N LEU A 18 -7.83 4.35 11.17
CA LEU A 18 -6.71 4.38 12.11
C LEU A 18 -5.77 3.19 11.86
N PHE A 19 -4.48 3.37 12.17
CA PHE A 19 -3.52 2.28 12.13
C PHE A 19 -3.85 1.28 13.24
N ASP A 20 -4.12 0.03 12.87
CA ASP A 20 -4.37 -1.02 13.84
C ASP A 20 -3.06 -1.48 14.47
N ARG A 21 -2.94 -1.27 15.78
CA ARG A 21 -1.75 -1.62 16.57
C ARG A 21 -1.81 -3.03 17.14
N ASN A 22 -2.95 -3.69 17.05
CA ASN A 22 -3.13 -5.07 17.52
C ASN A 22 -3.82 -5.93 16.44
N PRO A 23 -3.29 -5.95 15.20
CA PRO A 23 -3.83 -6.80 14.16
C PRO A 23 -3.62 -8.27 14.52
N PRO A 24 -4.37 -9.21 13.91
CA PRO A 24 -4.05 -10.62 13.99
C PRO A 24 -2.62 -10.92 13.48
N ASP A 25 -2.11 -12.10 13.80
CA ASP A 25 -0.80 -12.52 13.31
C ASP A 25 -0.75 -12.57 11.77
N ALA A 26 0.41 -12.29 11.21
CA ALA A 26 0.61 -12.16 9.77
C ALA A 26 0.16 -13.41 8.98
N GLY A 27 0.41 -14.61 9.51
CA GLY A 27 0.01 -15.87 8.88
C GLY A 27 -1.51 -16.06 8.85
N ARG A 28 -2.20 -15.67 9.92
CA ARG A 28 -3.68 -15.66 9.98
C ARG A 28 -4.27 -14.59 9.06
N CYS A 29 -3.68 -13.40 9.00
CA CYS A 29 -4.08 -12.36 8.05
C CYS A 29 -3.96 -12.84 6.60
N LEU A 30 -2.83 -13.45 6.24
CA LEU A 30 -2.63 -14.02 4.90
C LEU A 30 -3.62 -15.16 4.61
N SER A 31 -3.85 -16.06 5.57
CA SER A 31 -4.81 -17.15 5.42
C SER A 31 -6.23 -16.63 5.19
N HIS A 32 -6.63 -15.58 5.91
CA HIS A 32 -7.91 -14.93 5.73
C HIS A 32 -8.02 -14.22 4.38
N LEU A 33 -6.96 -13.59 3.89
CA LEU A 33 -6.93 -13.04 2.52
C LEU A 33 -7.17 -14.12 1.47
N TYR A 34 -6.54 -15.28 1.59
CA TYR A 34 -6.83 -16.40 0.70
C TYR A 34 -8.32 -16.81 0.74
N GLU A 35 -8.95 -16.80 1.91
CA GLU A 35 -10.39 -17.09 2.03
C GLU A 35 -11.24 -16.04 1.32
N ILE A 36 -11.00 -14.75 1.56
CA ILE A 36 -11.73 -13.64 0.93
C ILE A 36 -11.64 -13.74 -0.59
N PHE A 37 -10.42 -13.90 -1.12
CA PHE A 37 -10.15 -13.90 -2.55
C PHE A 37 -10.43 -15.26 -3.23
N SER A 38 -10.68 -16.32 -2.46
CA SER A 38 -11.06 -17.65 -3.00
C SER A 38 -12.37 -17.65 -3.78
N ARG A 39 -13.19 -16.59 -3.68
CA ARG A 39 -14.43 -16.45 -4.45
C ARG A 39 -14.19 -16.13 -5.93
N TYR A 40 -13.05 -15.53 -6.25
CA TYR A 40 -12.72 -15.16 -7.62
C TYR A 40 -12.36 -16.39 -8.45
N ARG A 41 -12.78 -16.38 -9.71
CA ARG A 41 -12.50 -17.44 -10.68
C ARG A 41 -11.72 -16.81 -11.84
N PRO A 42 -10.55 -17.36 -12.20
CA PRO A 42 -9.82 -16.87 -13.36
C PRO A 42 -10.64 -16.99 -14.63
N ASN A 43 -10.56 -15.97 -15.47
CA ASN A 43 -11.06 -16.01 -16.83
C ASN A 43 -9.95 -16.36 -17.81
N TRP A 44 -10.34 -17.03 -18.88
CA TRP A 44 -9.46 -17.53 -19.93
C TRP A 44 -9.86 -16.98 -21.29
N GLY A 45 -9.03 -17.23 -22.30
CA GLY A 45 -9.08 -16.51 -23.56
C GLY A 45 -8.21 -15.26 -23.52
N TRP A 46 -7.04 -15.36 -22.87
CA TRP A 46 -6.07 -14.26 -22.77
C TRP A 46 -5.69 -13.69 -24.14
N CYS A 47 -5.23 -12.44 -24.16
CA CYS A 47 -4.87 -11.74 -25.38
C CYS A 47 -3.68 -12.43 -26.07
N ARG A 48 -3.84 -12.86 -27.33
CA ARG A 48 -2.78 -13.55 -28.09
C ARG A 48 -1.63 -12.65 -28.54
N GLN A 49 -1.77 -11.33 -28.43
CA GLN A 49 -0.67 -10.40 -28.68
C GLN A 49 0.25 -10.27 -27.45
N CYS A 50 -0.29 -10.50 -26.25
CA CYS A 50 0.45 -10.38 -24.98
C CYS A 50 0.88 -11.74 -24.43
N PHE A 51 0.13 -12.81 -24.71
CA PHE A 51 0.32 -14.13 -24.13
C PHE A 51 0.32 -15.23 -25.18
N THR A 52 1.26 -16.15 -25.01
CA THR A 52 1.25 -17.44 -25.71
C THR A 52 0.20 -18.38 -25.11
N PRO A 53 -0.34 -19.34 -25.89
CA PRO A 53 -1.17 -20.41 -25.35
C PRO A 53 -0.50 -21.19 -24.20
N GLU A 54 0.82 -21.36 -24.24
CA GLU A 54 1.60 -22.08 -23.24
C GLU A 54 1.67 -21.33 -21.90
N GLU A 55 1.76 -20.00 -21.90
CA GLU A 55 1.75 -19.18 -20.67
C GLU A 55 0.39 -19.22 -19.96
N GLU A 56 -0.69 -19.12 -20.74
CA GLU A 56 -2.04 -19.26 -20.20
C GLU A 56 -2.28 -20.68 -19.66
N ALA A 57 -1.84 -21.71 -20.40
CA ALA A 57 -1.94 -23.10 -19.96
C ALA A 57 -1.16 -23.32 -18.65
N ARG A 58 0.07 -22.78 -18.55
CA ARG A 58 0.87 -22.86 -17.32
C ARG A 58 0.17 -22.23 -16.12
N THR A 59 -0.45 -21.07 -16.31
CA THR A 59 -1.21 -20.41 -15.24
C THR A 59 -2.43 -21.22 -14.85
N ARG A 60 -3.15 -21.76 -15.84
CA ARG A 60 -4.32 -22.62 -15.61
C ARG A 60 -3.94 -23.90 -14.85
N ASP A 61 -2.83 -24.52 -15.21
CA ASP A 61 -2.34 -25.77 -14.63
C ASP A 61 -1.69 -25.58 -13.25
N ALA A 62 -1.36 -24.34 -12.87
CA ALA A 62 -0.83 -24.00 -11.55
C ALA A 62 -1.81 -24.35 -10.41
N GLY A 63 -3.10 -24.43 -10.70
CA GLY A 63 -4.12 -24.93 -9.77
C GLY A 63 -4.32 -24.03 -8.55
N ASP A 64 -4.08 -24.57 -7.35
CA ASP A 64 -4.30 -23.86 -6.08
C ASP A 64 -3.30 -22.70 -5.90
N PRO A 65 -3.77 -21.45 -5.77
CA PRO A 65 -2.91 -20.30 -5.55
C PRO A 65 -1.94 -20.44 -4.37
N ARG A 66 -2.30 -21.17 -3.32
CA ARG A 66 -1.42 -21.38 -2.15
C ARG A 66 -0.16 -22.19 -2.48
N ARG A 67 -0.16 -22.94 -3.58
CA ARG A 67 0.93 -23.86 -3.96
C ARG A 67 1.64 -23.46 -5.24
N ALA A 68 1.12 -22.45 -5.94
CA ALA A 68 1.68 -22.00 -7.19
C ALA A 68 3.06 -21.35 -7.00
N THR A 69 3.93 -21.54 -7.99
CA THR A 69 5.22 -20.85 -8.07
C THR A 69 5.04 -19.50 -8.77
N LEU A 70 5.95 -18.56 -8.54
CA LEU A 70 5.85 -17.23 -9.14
C LEU A 70 5.85 -17.31 -10.69
N GLU A 71 6.69 -18.16 -11.27
CA GLU A 71 6.81 -18.35 -12.73
C GLU A 71 5.53 -18.85 -13.40
N SER A 72 4.62 -19.40 -12.60
CA SER A 72 3.36 -19.94 -13.11
C SER A 72 2.30 -18.87 -13.32
N PHE A 73 2.35 -17.73 -12.61
CA PHE A 73 1.31 -16.70 -12.68
C PHE A 73 1.83 -15.26 -12.80
N ALA A 74 3.13 -15.00 -12.62
CA ALA A 74 3.69 -13.65 -12.51
C ALA A 74 3.29 -12.73 -13.68
N GLN A 75 3.13 -13.26 -14.89
CA GLN A 75 2.78 -12.47 -16.07
C GLN A 75 1.42 -11.77 -15.96
N ILE A 76 0.51 -12.24 -15.09
CA ILE A 76 -0.77 -11.58 -14.79
C ILE A 76 -0.55 -10.15 -14.28
N TYR A 77 0.58 -9.93 -13.61
CA TYR A 77 0.92 -8.68 -12.96
C TYR A 77 1.71 -7.72 -13.84
N PHE A 78 2.49 -8.23 -14.78
CA PHE A 78 3.27 -7.41 -15.70
C PHE A 78 2.43 -6.77 -16.79
N GLU A 79 1.47 -7.52 -17.31
CA GLU A 79 0.64 -7.10 -18.43
C GLU A 79 -0.61 -6.35 -17.98
N HIS A 80 -1.26 -5.71 -18.94
CA HIS A 80 -2.54 -5.04 -18.69
C HIS A 80 -3.58 -6.07 -18.18
N PRO A 81 -4.30 -5.83 -17.06
CA PRO A 81 -5.21 -6.83 -16.48
C PRO A 81 -6.23 -7.41 -17.47
N ASN A 82 -6.77 -6.59 -18.39
CA ASN A 82 -7.69 -7.06 -19.44
C ASN A 82 -7.07 -8.07 -20.42
N CYS A 83 -5.75 -8.12 -20.54
CA CYS A 83 -5.05 -9.10 -21.38
C CYS A 83 -4.91 -10.46 -20.70
N SER A 84 -4.98 -10.52 -19.37
CA SER A 84 -4.79 -11.72 -18.53
C SER A 84 -6.08 -12.18 -17.83
N GLY A 85 -7.24 -11.95 -18.43
CA GLY A 85 -8.54 -12.40 -17.91
C GLY A 85 -9.23 -11.43 -16.93
N GLY A 86 -8.67 -10.22 -16.77
CA GLY A 86 -9.31 -9.10 -16.08
C GLY A 86 -9.19 -9.16 -14.56
N ARG A 87 -10.06 -8.38 -13.91
CA ARG A 87 -10.08 -8.18 -12.45
C ARG A 87 -10.16 -9.50 -11.67
N ASP A 88 -11.04 -10.42 -12.05
CA ASP A 88 -11.22 -11.66 -11.31
C ASP A 88 -9.99 -12.56 -11.35
N THR A 89 -9.30 -12.65 -12.49
CA THR A 89 -8.03 -13.38 -12.57
C THR A 89 -6.98 -12.72 -11.68
N PHE A 90 -6.83 -11.40 -11.74
CA PHE A 90 -5.89 -10.67 -10.89
C PHE A 90 -6.15 -10.94 -9.40
N LEU A 91 -7.41 -10.81 -8.98
CA LEU A 91 -7.83 -10.95 -7.59
C LEU A 91 -7.70 -12.38 -7.08
N HIS A 92 -7.95 -13.38 -7.94
CA HIS A 92 -7.74 -14.78 -7.61
C HIS A 92 -6.28 -15.06 -7.20
N TRP A 93 -5.33 -14.45 -7.90
CA TRP A 93 -3.90 -14.65 -7.65
C TRP A 93 -3.32 -13.69 -6.60
N LEU A 94 -4.03 -12.61 -6.25
CA LEU A 94 -3.53 -11.51 -5.41
C LEU A 94 -2.85 -11.94 -4.10
N PRO A 95 -3.42 -12.86 -3.28
CA PRO A 95 -2.76 -13.27 -2.05
C PRO A 95 -1.39 -13.91 -2.28
N ARG A 96 -1.27 -14.79 -3.28
CA ARG A 96 0.01 -15.43 -3.64
C ARG A 96 0.97 -14.43 -4.30
N GLY A 97 0.44 -13.52 -5.11
CA GLY A 97 1.20 -12.41 -5.67
C GLY A 97 1.85 -11.57 -4.59
N LEU A 98 1.10 -11.17 -3.57
CA LEU A 98 1.63 -10.44 -2.41
C LEU A 98 2.73 -11.24 -1.70
N GLU A 99 2.48 -12.51 -1.40
CA GLU A 99 3.44 -13.39 -0.74
C GLU A 99 4.79 -13.46 -1.47
N LEU A 100 4.76 -13.68 -2.79
CA LEU A 100 5.95 -13.96 -3.58
C LEU A 100 6.61 -12.73 -4.21
N THR A 101 5.88 -11.62 -4.35
CA THR A 101 6.36 -10.44 -5.10
C THR A 101 6.51 -9.16 -4.30
N PHE A 102 5.80 -9.01 -3.17
CA PHE A 102 5.80 -7.74 -2.43
C PHE A 102 7.22 -7.31 -2.02
N LEU A 103 8.08 -8.29 -1.68
CA LEU A 103 9.49 -8.07 -1.34
C LEU A 103 10.47 -8.68 -2.36
N ASN A 104 9.98 -9.03 -3.55
CA ASN A 104 10.80 -9.50 -4.66
C ASN A 104 10.99 -8.40 -5.70
N PHE A 105 12.08 -7.68 -5.54
CA PHE A 105 12.37 -6.47 -6.31
C PHE A 105 13.08 -6.73 -7.64
N GLU A 106 13.25 -7.99 -8.04
CA GLU A 106 13.81 -8.33 -9.37
C GLU A 106 12.81 -8.06 -10.48
N ASN A 107 11.52 -8.09 -10.14
CA ASN A 107 10.43 -8.09 -11.08
C ASN A 107 9.80 -6.69 -11.24
N ASP A 108 10.34 -5.65 -10.56
CA ASP A 108 9.85 -4.26 -10.56
C ASP A 108 8.31 -4.09 -10.46
N TYR A 109 7.63 -5.11 -9.95
CA TYR A 109 6.18 -5.17 -9.89
C TYR A 109 5.70 -5.05 -8.44
N PHE A 110 4.75 -4.14 -8.23
CA PHE A 110 4.11 -3.94 -6.94
C PHE A 110 2.62 -4.31 -7.03
N PRO A 111 2.16 -5.42 -6.40
CA PRO A 111 0.76 -5.83 -6.47
C PRO A 111 -0.25 -4.78 -6.02
N MET A 112 0.15 -3.91 -5.09
CA MET A 112 -0.73 -2.84 -4.62
C MET A 112 -0.94 -1.75 -5.69
N GLU A 113 0.05 -1.44 -6.54
CA GLU A 113 -0.17 -0.59 -7.71
C GLU A 113 -1.18 -1.23 -8.69
N GLY A 114 -1.10 -2.55 -8.89
CA GLY A 114 -2.10 -3.29 -9.66
C GLY A 114 -3.51 -3.22 -9.05
N ALA A 115 -3.61 -3.35 -7.73
CA ALA A 115 -4.87 -3.18 -7.01
C ALA A 115 -5.44 -1.76 -7.18
N MET A 116 -4.58 -0.73 -7.12
CA MET A 116 -4.99 0.65 -7.36
C MET A 116 -5.51 0.86 -8.79
N ARG A 117 -4.85 0.30 -9.81
CA ARG A 117 -5.32 0.30 -11.22
C ARG A 117 -6.71 -0.31 -11.37
N LEU A 118 -6.99 -1.35 -10.58
CA LEU A 118 -8.28 -2.06 -10.55
C LEU A 118 -9.30 -1.43 -9.60
N GLY A 119 -9.08 -0.19 -9.16
CA GLY A 119 -10.03 0.56 -8.35
C GLY A 119 -10.18 0.03 -6.92
N LEU A 120 -9.08 -0.31 -6.25
CA LEU A 120 -9.05 -0.83 -4.85
C LEU A 120 -10.07 -0.16 -3.91
N TRP A 121 -10.25 1.16 -4.00
CA TRP A 121 -11.17 1.90 -3.11
C TRP A 121 -12.65 1.59 -3.34
N ARG A 122 -12.99 1.07 -4.51
CA ARG A 122 -14.33 0.61 -4.91
C ARG A 122 -14.59 -0.85 -4.58
N TRP A 123 -13.57 -1.60 -4.13
CA TRP A 123 -13.75 -3.01 -3.80
C TRP A 123 -14.64 -3.18 -2.56
N PRO A 124 -15.31 -4.34 -2.40
CA PRO A 124 -16.02 -4.68 -1.18
C PRO A 124 -15.19 -4.42 0.08
N LYS A 125 -15.84 -3.86 1.11
CA LYS A 125 -15.18 -3.49 2.37
C LYS A 125 -14.37 -4.63 2.99
N GLU A 126 -14.87 -5.86 2.89
CA GLU A 126 -14.20 -7.09 3.36
C GLU A 126 -12.81 -7.27 2.74
N GLU A 127 -12.64 -7.05 1.44
CA GLU A 127 -11.36 -7.16 0.74
C GLU A 127 -10.36 -6.10 1.23
N GLN A 128 -10.84 -4.84 1.34
CA GLN A 128 -10.01 -3.74 1.81
C GLN A 128 -9.62 -3.91 3.29
N ASP A 129 -10.55 -4.38 4.14
CA ASP A 129 -10.30 -4.64 5.56
C ASP A 129 -9.31 -5.80 5.74
N GLY A 130 -9.42 -6.86 4.95
CA GLY A 130 -8.45 -7.97 4.96
C GLY A 130 -7.04 -7.53 4.58
N LEU A 131 -6.91 -6.70 3.54
CA LEU A 131 -5.62 -6.14 3.13
C LEU A 131 -5.06 -5.19 4.20
N ARG A 132 -5.88 -4.31 4.78
CA ARG A 132 -5.47 -3.43 5.89
C ARG A 132 -4.95 -4.24 7.08
N ALA A 133 -5.64 -5.29 7.47
CA ALA A 133 -5.23 -6.14 8.59
C ALA A 133 -3.87 -6.81 8.34
N LEU A 134 -3.66 -7.35 7.12
CA LEU A 134 -2.36 -7.90 6.72
C LEU A 134 -1.26 -6.84 6.83
N PHE A 135 -1.44 -5.68 6.20
CA PHE A 135 -0.39 -4.66 6.17
C PHE A 135 -0.13 -4.01 7.52
N CYS A 136 -1.13 -3.88 8.40
CA CYS A 136 -0.91 -3.44 9.78
C CYS A 136 -0.06 -4.48 10.55
N SER A 137 -0.31 -5.78 10.34
CA SER A 137 0.46 -6.86 10.96
C SER A 137 1.91 -6.87 10.46
N VAL A 138 2.10 -6.79 9.14
CA VAL A 138 3.42 -6.69 8.51
C VAL A 138 4.18 -5.46 9.01
N ALA A 139 3.52 -4.29 9.08
CA ALA A 139 4.16 -3.08 9.59
C ALA A 139 4.60 -3.24 11.05
N SER A 140 3.76 -3.82 11.90
CA SER A 140 4.10 -4.07 13.31
C SER A 140 5.33 -4.99 13.41
N ASN A 141 5.31 -6.13 12.72
CA ASN A 141 6.43 -7.08 12.70
C ASN A 141 7.73 -6.45 12.15
N TRP A 142 7.60 -5.65 11.08
CA TRP A 142 8.73 -5.04 10.38
C TRP A 142 9.39 -3.95 11.22
N PHE A 143 8.60 -3.01 11.73
CA PHE A 143 9.12 -1.86 12.44
C PHE A 143 9.50 -2.18 13.89
N ASP A 144 8.92 -3.20 14.52
CA ASP A 144 9.32 -3.62 15.88
C ASP A 144 10.44 -4.68 15.87
N GLY A 145 10.38 -5.67 14.97
CA GLY A 145 11.28 -6.83 14.96
C GLY A 145 12.16 -6.99 13.71
N GLY A 146 11.85 -6.29 12.62
CA GLY A 146 12.52 -6.51 11.32
C GLY A 146 12.08 -7.77 10.59
N ASP A 147 10.93 -8.32 10.97
CA ASP A 147 10.35 -9.50 10.34
C ASP A 147 9.34 -9.08 9.26
N PRO A 148 9.59 -9.38 7.99
CA PRO A 148 8.67 -9.08 6.89
C PRO A 148 7.54 -10.10 6.71
N ALA A 149 7.44 -11.11 7.59
CA ALA A 149 6.41 -12.13 7.49
C ALA A 149 5.02 -11.48 7.27
N PRO A 150 4.23 -12.03 6.33
CA PRO A 150 4.36 -13.36 5.74
C PRO A 150 5.00 -13.34 4.34
N PHE A 151 5.62 -12.24 3.92
CA PHE A 151 6.16 -12.11 2.57
C PHE A 151 7.51 -12.82 2.41
N GLU A 152 7.67 -13.55 1.32
CA GLU A 152 8.92 -14.21 0.98
C GLU A 152 9.99 -13.17 0.61
N ARG A 153 11.15 -13.26 1.28
CA ARG A 153 12.30 -12.41 0.97
C ARG A 153 13.13 -13.04 -0.13
N VAL A 154 13.20 -12.38 -1.29
CA VAL A 154 14.20 -12.69 -2.31
C VAL A 154 15.40 -11.77 -2.11
N THR A 155 16.29 -12.16 -1.20
CA THR A 155 17.56 -11.45 -0.97
C THR A 155 18.59 -11.88 -2.02
N ARG A 156 18.64 -11.22 -3.17
CA ARG A 156 19.88 -11.15 -3.97
C ARG A 156 20.66 -9.91 -3.57
N LYS A 157 21.99 -9.98 -3.64
CA LYS A 157 22.93 -8.90 -3.28
C LYS A 157 22.70 -7.69 -4.20
N SER A 158 21.74 -6.85 -3.88
CA SER A 158 21.69 -5.50 -4.42
C SER A 158 22.61 -4.62 -3.56
N GLY A 159 23.29 -3.65 -4.18
CA GLY A 159 23.99 -2.60 -3.43
C GLY A 159 23.04 -1.56 -2.82
N ARG A 160 21.72 -1.79 -2.86
CA ARG A 160 20.70 -0.88 -2.35
C ARG A 160 20.41 -1.19 -0.88
N ASP A 161 20.06 -0.16 -0.12
CA ASP A 161 19.53 -0.32 1.22
C ASP A 161 18.10 -0.90 1.16
N MET A 162 18.04 -2.23 1.25
CA MET A 162 16.78 -2.97 1.16
C MET A 162 15.85 -2.66 2.33
N ASP A 163 16.36 -2.39 3.52
CA ASP A 163 15.51 -2.14 4.69
C ASP A 163 14.74 -0.82 4.51
N SER A 164 15.38 0.22 3.96
CA SER A 164 14.70 1.47 3.61
C SER A 164 13.61 1.25 2.56
N TYR A 165 13.90 0.46 1.52
CA TYR A 165 12.94 0.21 0.44
C TYR A 165 11.72 -0.60 0.89
N ILE A 166 11.94 -1.65 1.69
CA ILE A 166 10.87 -2.43 2.32
C ILE A 166 10.01 -1.53 3.21
N SER A 167 10.64 -0.67 4.03
CA SER A 167 9.92 0.25 4.91
C SER A 167 9.02 1.20 4.13
N ALA A 168 9.52 1.78 3.03
CA ALA A 168 8.75 2.67 2.18
C ALA A 168 7.55 1.95 1.53
N ARG A 169 7.75 0.74 0.98
CA ARG A 169 6.68 -0.05 0.36
C ARG A 169 5.56 -0.42 1.35
N ILE A 170 5.90 -0.75 2.59
CA ILE A 170 4.91 -1.03 3.63
C ILE A 170 4.07 0.22 3.94
N VAL A 171 4.73 1.38 4.09
CA VAL A 171 4.03 2.66 4.31
C VAL A 171 3.13 3.01 3.12
N GLU A 172 3.66 2.91 1.90
CA GLU A 172 2.91 3.16 0.67
C GLU A 172 1.65 2.28 0.57
N ALA A 173 1.77 0.98 0.85
CA ALA A 173 0.63 0.06 0.85
C ALA A 173 -0.44 0.43 1.89
N LEU A 174 -0.04 0.83 3.10
CA LEU A 174 -0.96 1.30 4.14
C LEU A 174 -1.68 2.58 3.72
N LEU A 175 -0.96 3.52 3.10
CA LEU A 175 -1.55 4.75 2.58
C LEU A 175 -2.54 4.44 1.45
N MET A 176 -2.18 3.59 0.47
CA MET A 176 -3.08 3.12 -0.60
C MET A 176 -4.35 2.48 -0.03
N LEU A 177 -4.27 1.82 1.13
CA LEU A 177 -5.39 1.24 1.87
C LEU A 177 -6.15 2.24 2.76
N ARG A 178 -5.88 3.54 2.60
CA ARG A 178 -6.48 4.67 3.31
C ARG A 178 -6.27 4.61 4.82
N VAL A 179 -5.14 4.07 5.28
CA VAL A 179 -4.73 4.24 6.67
C VAL A 179 -4.36 5.71 6.89
N ASP A 180 -4.86 6.29 7.99
CA ASP A 180 -4.72 7.70 8.32
C ASP A 180 -3.23 8.06 8.40
N PRO A 181 -2.73 8.95 7.52
CA PRO A 181 -1.31 9.25 7.47
C PRO A 181 -0.79 9.86 8.77
N PHE A 182 -1.60 10.68 9.45
CA PHE A 182 -1.17 11.32 10.69
C PHE A 182 -1.04 10.30 11.82
N ASP A 183 -1.98 9.37 11.97
CA ASP A 183 -1.89 8.30 12.95
C ASP A 183 -0.74 7.32 12.64
N LEU A 184 -0.57 6.92 11.37
CA LEU A 184 0.52 6.06 10.92
C LEU A 184 1.90 6.67 11.23
N PHE A 185 2.15 7.91 10.80
CA PHE A 185 3.42 8.58 11.05
C PHE A 185 3.62 8.90 12.53
N SER A 186 2.54 9.18 13.28
CA SER A 186 2.61 9.35 14.73
C SER A 186 3.01 8.05 15.44
N TRP A 187 2.53 6.91 14.97
CA TRP A 187 2.94 5.60 15.49
C TRP A 187 4.42 5.33 15.17
N LEU A 188 4.85 5.46 13.91
CA LEU A 188 6.27 5.32 13.52
C LEU A 188 7.19 6.26 14.32
N ALA A 189 6.72 7.48 14.57
CA ALA A 189 7.43 8.47 15.37
C ALA A 189 7.64 8.03 16.82
N ARG A 190 6.74 7.20 17.37
CA ARG A 190 6.85 6.67 18.74
C ARG A 190 7.59 5.34 18.76
N ALA A 191 7.57 4.61 17.65
CA ALA A 191 8.38 3.41 17.48
C ALA A 191 9.87 3.78 17.60
N ASN A 192 10.57 3.06 18.47
CA ASN A 192 11.96 3.37 18.83
C ASN A 192 12.99 2.61 18.00
N SER A 193 12.57 1.96 16.91
CA SER A 193 13.47 1.24 16.03
C SER A 193 14.18 2.16 15.04
N THR A 194 15.37 1.76 14.63
CA THR A 194 16.13 2.44 13.56
C THR A 194 15.32 2.51 12.26
N ARG A 195 14.58 1.45 11.90
CA ARG A 195 13.75 1.41 10.68
C ARG A 195 12.64 2.45 10.69
N ALA A 196 11.92 2.58 11.80
CA ALA A 196 10.85 3.56 11.91
C ALA A 196 11.37 5.00 11.84
N ARG A 197 12.56 5.24 12.42
CA ARG A 197 13.23 6.55 12.33
C ARG A 197 13.73 6.82 10.91
N ALA A 198 14.37 5.85 10.27
CA ALA A 198 14.91 5.97 8.92
C ALA A 198 13.80 6.23 7.89
N VAL A 199 12.73 5.44 7.91
CA VAL A 199 11.63 5.60 6.93
C VAL A 199 10.99 6.99 7.02
N LEU A 200 10.81 7.53 8.23
CA LEU A 200 10.27 8.88 8.40
C LEU A 200 11.19 9.96 7.81
N VAL A 201 12.50 9.78 7.85
CA VAL A 201 13.46 10.69 7.22
C VAL A 201 13.40 10.53 5.70
N ASP A 202 13.44 9.29 5.21
CA ASP A 202 13.45 8.98 3.78
C ASP A 202 12.22 9.53 3.07
N LEU A 203 11.03 9.32 3.63
CA LEU A 203 9.79 9.81 3.04
C LEU A 203 9.78 11.34 2.86
N THR A 204 10.57 12.11 3.63
CA THR A 204 10.57 13.58 3.51
C THR A 204 11.19 14.08 2.21
N ILE A 205 11.99 13.27 1.54
CA ILE A 205 12.53 13.62 0.23
C ILE A 205 11.63 13.17 -0.90
N HIS A 206 10.51 12.48 -0.70
CA HIS A 206 9.65 12.12 -1.82
C HIS A 206 8.76 13.29 -2.27
N GLU A 207 8.45 13.37 -3.57
CA GLU A 207 7.45 14.31 -4.10
C GLU A 207 6.04 13.80 -3.88
N HIS A 208 5.87 12.49 -3.98
CA HIS A 208 4.64 11.76 -3.76
C HIS A 208 4.92 10.56 -2.85
N LEU A 209 4.02 10.31 -1.89
CA LEU A 209 4.02 9.13 -1.04
C LEU A 209 3.05 8.06 -1.54
N VAL A 210 2.10 8.45 -2.38
CA VAL A 210 1.20 7.57 -3.13
C VAL A 210 1.02 8.15 -4.52
N ASP A 211 1.34 7.35 -5.54
CA ASP A 211 1.17 7.77 -6.94
C ASP A 211 -0.18 7.34 -7.51
N GLU A 212 -0.70 8.16 -8.43
CA GLU A 212 -1.81 7.75 -9.30
C GLU A 212 -1.34 6.68 -10.28
N ALA A 213 -2.24 5.77 -10.64
CA ALA A 213 -1.95 4.83 -11.71
C ALA A 213 -1.85 5.54 -13.07
N ALA A 214 -0.95 5.04 -13.94
CA ALA A 214 -0.85 5.51 -15.32
C ALA A 214 -2.15 5.30 -16.11
N TYR A 215 -2.87 4.21 -15.83
CA TYR A 215 -4.17 3.87 -16.41
C TYR A 215 -5.03 3.14 -15.37
N TYR A 216 -6.34 3.10 -15.58
CA TYR A 216 -7.26 2.35 -14.72
C TYR A 216 -8.05 1.31 -15.52
N VAL A 217 -8.43 0.23 -14.84
CA VAL A 217 -9.30 -0.83 -15.35
C VAL A 217 -10.48 -0.91 -14.38
N LEU A 218 -11.51 -0.12 -14.66
CA LEU A 218 -12.68 0.05 -13.80
C LEU A 218 -13.92 -0.52 -14.49
N ASP A 219 -14.91 -0.91 -13.67
CA ASP A 219 -16.22 -1.33 -14.16
C ASP A 219 -16.99 -0.14 -14.77
N ASP A 220 -16.81 1.06 -14.21
CA ASP A 220 -17.35 2.32 -14.73
C ASP A 220 -16.23 3.33 -14.99
N ALA A 221 -16.06 3.75 -16.25
CA ALA A 221 -15.04 4.72 -16.63
C ALA A 221 -15.26 6.11 -16.02
N THR A 222 -16.48 6.44 -15.58
CA THR A 222 -16.78 7.72 -14.92
C THR A 222 -16.18 7.83 -13.52
N ASP A 223 -15.73 6.71 -12.93
CA ASP A 223 -15.03 6.68 -11.65
C ASP A 223 -13.56 7.11 -11.73
N GLU A 224 -12.93 7.01 -12.90
CA GLU A 224 -11.49 7.29 -13.03
C GLU A 224 -11.11 8.71 -12.56
N PRO A 225 -11.79 9.79 -13.00
CA PRO A 225 -11.49 11.13 -12.50
C PRO A 225 -11.68 11.28 -10.99
N LEU A 226 -12.66 10.57 -10.41
CA LEU A 226 -12.90 10.61 -8.96
C LEU A 226 -11.76 9.92 -8.20
N LEU A 227 -11.33 8.74 -8.65
CA LEU A 227 -10.23 8.00 -8.04
C LEU A 227 -8.91 8.76 -8.15
N ARG A 228 -8.55 9.31 -9.31
CA ARG A 228 -7.35 10.14 -9.49
C ARG A 228 -7.32 11.32 -8.52
N ASN A 229 -8.41 12.09 -8.48
CA ASN A 229 -8.53 13.22 -7.56
C ASN A 229 -8.47 12.79 -6.09
N GLY A 230 -9.08 11.65 -5.75
CA GLY A 230 -9.04 11.06 -4.42
C GLY A 230 -7.62 10.66 -3.98
N ILE A 231 -6.87 10.00 -4.87
CA ILE A 231 -5.49 9.57 -4.62
C ILE A 231 -4.58 10.79 -4.48
N GLY A 232 -4.69 11.78 -5.37
CA GLY A 232 -3.94 13.02 -5.25
C GLY A 232 -4.28 13.80 -3.96
N ALA A 233 -5.52 13.75 -3.48
CA ALA A 233 -5.90 14.33 -2.19
C ALA A 233 -5.31 13.57 -1.00
N LEU A 234 -5.28 12.23 -1.05
CA LEU A 234 -4.61 11.40 -0.05
C LEU A 234 -3.11 11.71 0.01
N ASP A 235 -2.44 11.79 -1.14
CA ASP A 235 -1.01 12.11 -1.23
C ASP A 235 -0.69 13.45 -0.55
N ARG A 236 -1.46 14.50 -0.86
CA ARG A 236 -1.34 15.80 -0.17
C ARG A 236 -1.55 15.71 1.34
N LEU A 237 -2.57 14.98 1.80
CA LEU A 237 -2.78 14.76 3.23
C LEU A 237 -1.61 14.01 3.88
N ALA A 238 -1.03 13.03 3.17
CA ALA A 238 0.11 12.27 3.66
C ALA A 238 1.37 13.14 3.76
N LEU A 239 1.67 13.94 2.74
CA LEU A 239 2.78 14.90 2.78
C LEU A 239 2.60 15.94 3.90
N ASP A 240 1.40 16.51 4.08
CA ASP A 240 1.10 17.43 5.19
C ASP A 240 1.30 16.75 6.56
N ALA A 241 0.77 15.54 6.72
CA ALA A 241 0.90 14.77 7.96
C ALA A 241 2.37 14.49 8.28
N LEU A 242 3.15 14.02 7.31
CA LEU A 242 4.58 13.76 7.47
C LEU A 242 5.32 15.02 7.92
N ARG A 243 5.02 16.19 7.33
CA ARG A 243 5.64 17.48 7.68
C ARG A 243 5.21 18.06 9.02
N ARG A 244 4.08 17.61 9.55
CA ARG A 244 3.64 17.93 10.92
C ARG A 244 4.32 17.04 11.95
N ILE A 245 4.68 15.81 11.58
CA ILE A 245 5.36 14.85 12.47
C ILE A 245 6.88 15.01 12.46
N VAL A 246 7.48 15.18 11.28
CA VAL A 246 8.92 15.27 11.03
C VAL A 246 9.31 16.74 10.89
N THR A 247 9.30 17.45 12.02
CA THR A 247 9.67 18.87 12.11
C THR A 247 11.19 19.04 12.19
N ASP A 248 11.71 20.23 11.84
CA ASP A 248 13.14 20.55 11.96
C ASP A 248 13.65 20.32 13.38
N GLY A 249 12.93 20.81 14.39
CA GLY A 249 13.31 20.62 15.79
C GLY A 249 13.31 19.14 16.22
N ARG A 250 12.48 18.29 15.60
CA ARG A 250 12.53 16.85 15.82
C ARG A 250 13.73 16.21 15.14
N LEU A 251 14.00 16.59 13.89
CA LEU A 251 15.14 16.07 13.13
C LEU A 251 16.47 16.46 13.77
N MET A 252 16.61 17.68 14.28
CA MET A 252 17.80 18.09 15.03
C MET A 252 18.03 17.22 16.28
N ARG A 253 16.97 16.91 17.04
CA ARG A 253 17.06 16.02 18.20
C ARG A 253 17.40 14.59 17.78
N LEU A 254 16.81 14.10 16.70
CA LEU A 254 17.08 12.77 16.16
C LEU A 254 18.53 12.68 15.65
N TRP A 255 19.01 13.69 14.95
CA TRP A 255 20.38 13.79 14.46
C TRP A 255 21.38 13.79 15.61
N ALA A 256 21.17 14.59 16.66
CA ALA A 256 22.07 14.62 17.83
C ALA A 256 22.14 13.28 18.58
N TRP A 257 21.07 12.48 18.52
CA TRP A 257 21.10 11.10 18.98
C TRP A 257 21.85 10.20 17.98
N ALA A 258 21.50 10.27 16.69
CA ALA A 258 22.03 9.42 15.63
C ALA A 258 23.54 9.63 15.41
N ASP A 259 24.07 10.84 15.55
CA ASP A 259 25.49 11.12 15.40
C ASP A 259 26.36 10.26 16.36
N ARG A 260 25.78 9.92 17.53
CA ARG A 260 26.41 9.07 18.54
C ARG A 260 26.09 7.58 18.35
N GLU A 261 24.83 7.24 18.07
CA GLU A 261 24.32 5.87 18.14
C GLU A 261 24.12 5.20 16.77
N ASP A 262 23.94 5.97 15.71
CA ASP A 262 23.60 5.51 14.36
C ASP A 262 24.11 6.49 13.29
N ARG A 263 25.40 6.43 13.01
CA ARG A 263 26.07 7.33 12.04
C ARG A 263 25.52 7.22 10.61
N ALA A 264 24.83 6.13 10.26
CA ALA A 264 24.20 6.00 8.96
C ALA A 264 22.92 6.85 8.91
N LEU A 265 22.11 6.81 9.97
CA LEU A 265 20.94 7.68 10.09
C LEU A 265 21.32 9.17 10.21
N ALA A 266 22.38 9.51 10.94
CA ALA A 266 22.85 10.89 11.05
C ALA A 266 23.18 11.49 9.68
N ARG A 267 23.99 10.77 8.88
CA ARG A 267 24.32 11.14 7.50
C ARG A 267 23.09 11.25 6.62
N ARG A 268 22.15 10.30 6.73
CA ARG A 268 20.88 10.35 6.00
C ARG A 268 20.07 11.62 6.30
N ILE A 269 20.05 12.08 7.55
CA ILE A 269 19.35 13.33 7.92
C ILE A 269 20.03 14.54 7.28
N GLU A 270 21.36 14.58 7.25
CA GLU A 270 22.14 15.64 6.61
C GLU A 270 21.93 15.63 5.08
N ASP A 271 22.11 14.48 4.45
CA ASP A 271 22.03 14.30 3.00
C ASP A 271 20.64 14.65 2.45
N THR A 272 19.60 14.43 3.25
CA THR A 272 18.21 14.70 2.86
C THR A 272 17.79 16.16 3.10
N GLU A 273 18.53 16.96 3.86
CA GLU A 273 18.16 18.34 4.20
C GLU A 273 17.88 19.23 2.99
N PRO A 274 18.72 19.29 1.93
CA PRO A 274 18.48 20.20 0.80
C PRO A 274 17.18 19.89 0.06
N LEU A 275 16.89 18.61 -0.17
CA LEU A 275 15.65 18.16 -0.81
C LEU A 275 14.45 18.40 0.10
N ARG A 276 14.59 18.13 1.39
CA ARG A 276 13.56 18.32 2.39
C ARG A 276 13.12 19.78 2.50
N MET A 277 14.05 20.73 2.38
CA MET A 277 13.76 22.17 2.38
C MET A 277 13.04 22.61 1.09
N ARG A 278 13.44 22.08 -0.08
CA ARG A 278 12.78 22.38 -1.36
C ARG A 278 11.36 21.83 -1.43
N ARG A 279 11.11 20.66 -0.82
CA ARG A 279 9.83 19.94 -0.83
C ARG A 279 8.98 20.21 0.40
N ALA A 280 9.19 21.35 1.07
CA ALA A 280 8.40 21.73 2.23
C ALA A 280 6.94 21.99 1.82
N PHE A 281 6.02 21.16 2.32
CA PHE A 281 4.60 21.21 1.99
C PHE A 281 3.76 21.25 3.27
N ARG A 282 2.76 22.14 3.32
CA ARG A 282 1.78 22.19 4.41
C ARG A 282 0.44 22.67 3.90
N LEU A 283 -0.61 22.03 4.41
CA LEU A 283 -2.00 22.40 4.18
C LEU A 283 -2.52 23.26 5.34
N THR A 284 -3.41 24.18 5.01
CA THR A 284 -4.30 24.85 5.96
C THR A 284 -5.39 23.88 6.44
N ALA A 285 -6.13 24.26 7.49
CA ALA A 285 -7.25 23.45 7.97
C ALA A 285 -8.36 23.29 6.91
N THR A 286 -8.64 24.36 6.16
CA THR A 286 -9.64 24.36 5.09
C THR A 286 -9.22 23.46 3.93
N GLU A 287 -7.95 23.47 3.54
CA GLU A 287 -7.46 22.59 2.47
C GLU A 287 -7.49 21.12 2.90
N ARG A 288 -7.11 20.80 4.15
CA ARG A 288 -7.30 19.44 4.69
C ARG A 288 -8.76 19.00 4.63
N GLN A 289 -9.69 19.85 5.05
CA GLN A 289 -11.12 19.53 4.99
C GLN A 289 -11.59 19.31 3.56
N ARG A 290 -11.09 20.10 2.60
CA ARG A 290 -11.36 19.92 1.17
C ARG A 290 -10.83 18.59 0.66
N ASP A 291 -9.59 18.24 0.98
CA ASP A 291 -8.98 16.97 0.55
C ASP A 291 -9.73 15.76 1.14
N HIS A 292 -10.15 15.82 2.41
CA HIS A 292 -11.05 14.80 2.97
C HIS A 292 -12.39 14.68 2.21
N ALA A 293 -12.96 15.80 1.75
CA ALA A 293 -14.20 15.78 0.97
C ALA A 293 -13.98 15.18 -0.43
N ILE A 294 -12.83 15.44 -1.06
CA ILE A 294 -12.44 14.84 -2.34
C ILE A 294 -12.29 13.32 -2.20
N ILE A 295 -11.59 12.85 -1.17
CA ILE A 295 -11.46 11.40 -0.90
C ILE A 295 -12.86 10.80 -0.68
N ARG A 296 -13.72 11.44 0.10
CA ARG A 296 -15.09 10.95 0.31
C ARG A 296 -15.90 10.84 -0.99
N ALA A 297 -15.74 11.80 -1.90
CA ALA A 297 -16.38 11.74 -3.21
C ALA A 297 -15.88 10.56 -4.06
N ALA A 298 -14.60 10.20 -3.94
CA ALA A 298 -14.02 9.04 -4.62
C ALA A 298 -14.51 7.68 -4.08
N LEU A 299 -15.18 7.66 -2.93
CA LEU A 299 -15.73 6.45 -2.30
C LEU A 299 -17.23 6.27 -2.55
N ALA A 300 -17.93 7.36 -2.89
CA ALA A 300 -19.38 7.40 -3.13
C ALA A 300 -19.74 6.85 -4.50
#